data_AF-A0A421DE74-F1
#
_entry.id   AF-A0A421DE74-F1
#
_cell.length_a   1.000
_cell.length_b   1.000
_cell.length_c   1.000
_cell.angle_alpha   90.00
_cell.angle_beta   90.00
_cell.angle_gamma   90.00
#
_symmetry.space_group_name_H-M   'P 1'
#
loop_
_entity.id
_entity.type
_entity.pdbx_description
1 polymer ?
#
loop_
_entity_poly.entity_id
_entity_poly.type
_entity_poly.pdbx_seq_one_letter_code
_entity_poly.pdbx_strand_id
1 'polypeptide(L)'
;MGAAKATGNQVSAEFNLLYRWHACISERDAKWTEDLYTNLFPNVSPSQITERPFADLTRGPDGPFADDDLVKIFKEGVDDCAGAFGAGHVPTVLKAVEVLGIQQARGWNLATLNEFRKFFNLAPHKTFNDINPDQYIADQLKQFYAHPDHVELYPGLIIEKAKEEVVPGSGLCTNFTISRGILSDAVALVRGDRFYTTDWTPRNVTSWDFNEVNYGDSIDFGCVFYKLVLRAFPHHFKQNSIYAHFPLVIR
;
A
#
# COMPACT_ATOMS: atom_id res chain seq x y z
N MET A 1 -3.04 -1.83 -22.78
CA MET A 1 -3.00 -3.28 -22.50
C MET A 1 -3.90 -3.51 -21.31
N GLY A 2 -4.92 -4.36 -21.45
CA GLY A 2 -5.78 -4.75 -20.34
C GLY A 2 -6.22 -6.17 -20.59
N ALA A 3 -6.28 -6.98 -19.53
CA ALA A 3 -6.76 -8.36 -19.63
C ALA A 3 -8.15 -8.38 -20.28
N ALA A 4 -8.40 -9.41 -21.09
CA ALA A 4 -9.73 -9.67 -21.60
C ALA A 4 -10.69 -9.90 -20.43
N LYS A 5 -11.97 -9.58 -20.62
CA LYS A 5 -12.95 -9.62 -19.53
C LYS A 5 -13.13 -11.06 -19.05
N ALA A 6 -13.12 -11.26 -17.74
CA ALA A 6 -13.37 -12.54 -17.08
C ALA A 6 -12.42 -13.70 -17.49
N THR A 7 -11.17 -13.40 -17.87
CA THR A 7 -10.19 -14.44 -18.26
C THR A 7 -9.36 -14.97 -17.10
N GLY A 8 -9.67 -14.56 -15.87
CA GLY A 8 -8.85 -14.84 -14.69
C GLY A 8 -7.75 -13.80 -14.49
N ASN A 9 -7.06 -13.94 -13.38
CA ASN A 9 -6.11 -12.96 -12.88
C ASN A 9 -4.82 -13.65 -12.39
N GLN A 10 -3.69 -12.96 -12.54
CA GLN A 10 -2.37 -13.39 -12.09
C GLN A 10 -1.64 -12.16 -11.58
N VAL A 11 -1.09 -12.25 -10.37
CA VAL A 11 -0.30 -11.16 -9.79
C VAL A 11 1.16 -11.36 -10.19
N SER A 12 1.76 -10.35 -10.83
CA SER A 12 3.14 -10.45 -11.33
C SER A 12 4.18 -10.25 -10.22
N ALA A 13 5.40 -10.72 -10.45
CA ALA A 13 6.51 -10.50 -9.52
C ALA A 13 6.89 -9.01 -9.42
N GLU A 14 6.81 -8.26 -10.52
CA GLU A 14 7.00 -6.81 -10.53
C GLU A 14 5.92 -6.10 -9.69
N PHE A 15 4.68 -6.57 -9.76
CA PHE A 15 3.60 -6.02 -8.94
C PHE A 15 3.85 -6.22 -7.44
N ASN A 16 4.41 -7.37 -7.05
CA ASN A 16 4.86 -7.59 -5.67
C ASN A 16 5.90 -6.55 -5.23
N LEU A 17 6.83 -6.15 -6.11
CA LEU A 17 7.81 -5.11 -5.80
C LEU A 17 7.15 -3.72 -5.74
N LEU A 18 6.23 -3.42 -6.66
CA LEU A 18 5.52 -2.14 -6.71
C LEU A 18 4.79 -1.84 -5.40
N TYR A 19 4.31 -2.84 -4.68
CA TYR A 19 3.51 -2.69 -3.44
C TYR A 19 4.32 -2.61 -2.15
N ARG A 20 5.65 -2.57 -2.21
CA ARG A 20 6.52 -2.48 -1.03
C ARG A 20 6.68 -1.03 -0.57
N TRP A 21 5.60 -0.45 -0.07
CA TRP A 21 5.51 0.96 0.35
C TRP A 21 5.98 1.17 1.79
N HIS A 22 7.15 0.64 2.14
CA HIS A 22 7.67 0.75 3.51
C HIS A 22 7.95 2.20 3.93
N ALA A 23 8.08 3.13 2.98
CA ALA A 23 8.14 4.58 3.24
C ALA A 23 6.85 5.16 3.82
N CYS A 24 5.72 4.46 3.72
CA CYS A 24 4.44 4.91 4.26
C CYS A 24 4.20 4.51 5.72
N ILE A 25 5.13 3.79 6.35
CA ILE A 25 5.08 3.52 7.78
C ILE A 25 5.26 4.84 8.54
N SER A 26 4.35 5.12 9.49
CA SER A 26 4.39 6.34 10.31
C SER A 26 5.57 6.31 11.29
N GLU A 27 5.90 7.46 11.87
CA GLU A 27 6.91 7.54 12.94
C GLU A 27 6.51 6.69 14.16
N ARG A 28 5.22 6.68 14.49
CA ARG A 28 4.68 5.86 15.58
C ARG A 28 4.88 4.38 15.30
N ASP A 29 4.54 3.91 14.11
CA ASP A 29 4.63 2.49 13.74
C ASP A 29 6.10 2.06 13.55
N ALA A 30 6.96 2.95 13.09
CA ALA A 30 8.41 2.73 13.05
C ALA A 30 8.95 2.52 14.47
N LYS A 31 8.60 3.40 15.41
CA LYS A 31 8.99 3.26 16.83
C LYS A 31 8.43 1.98 17.44
N TRP A 32 7.16 1.67 17.20
CA TRP A 32 6.55 0.43 17.66
C TRP A 32 7.30 -0.80 17.14
N THR A 33 7.74 -0.76 15.88
CA THR A 33 8.53 -1.83 15.27
C THR A 33 9.91 -1.98 15.92
N GLU A 34 10.58 -0.87 16.24
CA GLU A 34 11.86 -0.87 16.97
C GLU A 34 11.72 -1.45 18.38
N ASP A 35 10.69 -1.01 19.11
CA ASP A 35 10.38 -1.50 20.45
C ASP A 35 10.04 -3.00 20.39
N LEU A 36 9.26 -3.44 19.39
CA LEU A 36 8.95 -4.84 19.15
C LEU A 36 10.21 -5.67 18.88
N TYR A 37 11.10 -5.23 17.99
CA TYR A 37 12.34 -5.96 17.72
C TYR A 37 13.23 -6.05 18.96
N THR A 38 13.33 -4.98 19.74
CA THR A 38 14.08 -4.96 21.01
C THR A 38 13.50 -5.99 21.99
N ASN A 39 12.17 -6.09 22.06
CA ASN A 39 11.46 -7.00 22.97
C ASN A 39 11.37 -8.45 22.51
N LEU A 40 11.40 -8.71 21.19
CA LEU A 40 11.39 -10.06 20.62
C LEU A 40 12.76 -10.75 20.68
N PHE A 41 13.85 -9.99 20.68
CA PHE A 41 15.22 -10.54 20.68
C PHE A 41 16.00 -10.59 22.01
N PRO A 42 15.40 -10.58 23.22
CA PRO A 42 16.20 -10.79 24.42
C PRO A 42 16.50 -12.26 24.71
N ASN A 43 15.70 -13.26 24.27
CA ASN A 43 15.96 -14.71 24.48
C ASN A 43 14.92 -15.71 23.84
N VAL A 44 14.18 -15.36 22.78
CA VAL A 44 13.11 -16.23 22.24
C VAL A 44 13.56 -16.94 20.95
N SER A 45 13.46 -18.28 20.91
CA SER A 45 13.70 -19.05 19.69
C SER A 45 12.56 -18.81 18.69
N PRO A 46 12.84 -18.55 17.38
CA PRO A 46 11.80 -18.37 16.35
C PRO A 46 10.76 -19.50 16.28
N SER A 47 11.12 -20.70 16.73
CA SER A 47 10.23 -21.88 16.80
C SER A 47 9.17 -21.82 17.90
N GLN A 48 9.21 -20.83 18.80
CA GLN A 48 8.28 -20.69 19.93
C GLN A 48 7.16 -19.67 19.66
N ILE A 49 7.19 -18.97 18.53
CA ILE A 49 6.18 -17.96 18.16
C ILE A 49 5.05 -18.69 17.42
N THR A 50 4.16 -19.35 18.15
CA THR A 50 3.00 -20.06 17.57
C THR A 50 1.78 -19.15 17.41
N GLU A 51 1.66 -18.10 18.22
CA GLU A 51 0.54 -17.14 18.18
C GLU A 51 1.08 -15.72 18.38
N ARG A 52 0.72 -14.80 17.49
CA ARG A 52 0.98 -13.36 17.68
C ARG A 52 -0.25 -12.73 18.34
N PRO A 53 -0.13 -12.07 19.50
CA PRO A 53 -1.23 -11.31 20.06
C PRO A 53 -1.58 -10.13 19.13
N PHE A 54 -2.85 -9.71 19.13
CA PHE A 54 -3.30 -8.54 18.39
C PHE A 54 -3.39 -7.35 19.33
N ALA A 55 -2.42 -6.43 19.25
CA ALA A 55 -2.34 -5.22 20.07
C ALA A 55 -2.51 -5.48 21.59
N ASP A 56 -1.99 -6.60 22.08
CA ASP A 56 -2.13 -7.09 23.46
C ASP A 56 -3.59 -7.20 23.96
N LEU A 57 -4.55 -7.25 23.03
CA LEU A 57 -5.97 -7.41 23.35
C LEU A 57 -6.27 -8.87 23.69
N THR A 58 -7.15 -9.04 24.68
CA THR A 58 -7.69 -10.34 25.04
C THR A 58 -9.08 -10.49 24.45
N ARG A 59 -9.34 -11.63 23.80
CA ARG A 59 -10.68 -11.97 23.32
C ARG A 59 -11.62 -12.15 24.51
N GLY A 60 -12.85 -11.66 24.38
CA GLY A 60 -13.91 -11.91 25.35
C GLY A 60 -14.33 -13.38 25.38
N PRO A 61 -15.22 -13.77 26.31
CA PRO A 61 -15.65 -15.15 26.50
C PRO A 61 -16.26 -15.79 25.22
N ASP A 62 -16.86 -14.97 24.36
CA ASP A 62 -17.51 -15.42 23.12
C ASP A 62 -16.60 -15.38 21.89
N GLY A 63 -15.34 -14.91 22.04
CA GLY A 63 -14.33 -14.87 20.97
C GLY A 63 -14.02 -13.49 20.34
N PRO A 64 -14.95 -12.53 20.21
CA PRO A 64 -14.62 -11.18 19.72
C PRO A 64 -13.71 -10.39 20.68
N PHE A 65 -13.03 -9.37 20.15
CA PHE A 65 -12.43 -8.32 20.98
C PHE A 65 -13.52 -7.34 21.42
N ALA A 66 -13.26 -6.56 22.47
CA ALA A 66 -14.17 -5.49 22.87
C ALA A 66 -14.19 -4.37 21.81
N ASP A 67 -15.38 -3.91 21.43
CA ASP A 67 -15.53 -2.85 20.43
C ASP A 67 -14.81 -1.57 20.84
N ASP A 68 -14.81 -1.22 22.14
CA ASP A 68 -14.13 -0.04 22.67
C ASP A 68 -12.63 -0.06 22.36
N ASP A 69 -11.98 -1.22 22.48
CA ASP A 69 -10.56 -1.39 22.18
C ASP A 69 -10.28 -1.28 20.68
N LEU A 70 -11.13 -1.89 19.84
CA LEU A 70 -11.01 -1.82 18.38
C LEU A 70 -11.26 -0.40 17.86
N VAL A 71 -12.26 0.30 18.40
CA VAL A 71 -12.57 1.70 18.05
C VAL A 71 -11.44 2.62 18.47
N LYS A 72 -10.81 2.37 19.62
CA LYS A 72 -9.63 3.11 20.06
C LYS A 72 -8.49 2.95 19.04
N ILE A 73 -8.12 1.72 18.69
CA ILE A 73 -7.08 1.44 17.68
C ILE A 73 -7.43 2.11 16.35
N PHE A 74 -8.69 2.01 15.91
CA PHE A 74 -9.12 2.63 14.65
C PHE A 74 -8.95 4.16 14.68
N LYS A 75 -9.43 4.84 15.73
CA LYS A 75 -9.30 6.30 15.85
C LYS A 75 -7.84 6.73 15.92
N GLU A 76 -7.03 6.03 16.72
CA GLU A 76 -5.59 6.25 16.80
C GLU A 76 -4.90 6.01 15.45
N GLY A 77 -5.38 5.06 14.64
CA GLY A 77 -4.90 4.84 13.27
C GLY A 77 -5.28 5.97 12.32
N VAL A 78 -6.50 6.49 12.42
CA VAL A 78 -6.97 7.64 11.61
C VAL A 78 -6.20 8.92 11.95
N ASP A 79 -5.89 9.14 13.22
CA ASP A 79 -5.15 10.32 13.70
C ASP A 79 -3.63 10.24 13.42
N ASP A 80 -3.12 9.08 13.04
CA ASP A 80 -1.70 8.86 12.79
C ASP A 80 -1.34 9.05 11.31
N CYS A 81 -0.54 10.08 11.04
CA CYS A 81 -0.16 10.42 9.68
C CYS A 81 0.83 9.39 9.14
N ALA A 82 0.44 8.73 8.04
CA ALA A 82 1.32 7.82 7.32
C ALA A 82 2.55 8.54 6.75
N GLY A 83 3.64 7.80 6.58
CA GLY A 83 4.86 8.32 5.96
C GLY A 83 4.66 8.71 4.48
N ALA A 84 5.47 9.65 4.02
CA ALA A 84 5.45 10.08 2.62
C ALA A 84 6.34 9.19 1.74
N PHE A 85 5.94 8.94 0.49
CA PHE A 85 6.83 8.32 -0.50
C PHE A 85 8.08 9.16 -0.74
N GLY A 86 9.22 8.52 -0.95
CA GLY A 86 10.45 9.21 -1.35
C GLY A 86 11.72 8.48 -0.98
N ALA A 87 12.81 8.87 -1.63
CA ALA A 87 14.15 8.40 -1.29
C ALA A 87 14.49 8.82 0.16
N GLY A 88 14.98 7.87 0.96
CA GLY A 88 15.37 8.13 2.36
C GLY A 88 14.22 8.19 3.36
N HIS A 89 12.98 7.91 2.96
CA HIS A 89 11.82 7.93 3.84
C HIS A 89 11.49 6.55 4.46
N VAL A 90 12.12 5.47 3.99
CA VAL A 90 11.94 4.15 4.61
C VAL A 90 12.58 4.14 6.00
N PRO A 91 11.85 3.79 7.07
CA PRO A 91 12.40 3.73 8.41
C PRO A 91 13.62 2.81 8.52
N THR A 92 14.63 3.23 9.29
CA THR A 92 15.89 2.48 9.44
C THR A 92 15.67 1.05 9.96
N VAL A 93 14.65 0.85 10.80
CA VAL A 93 14.26 -0.46 11.32
C VAL A 93 13.88 -1.46 10.21
N LEU A 94 13.47 -0.99 9.04
CA LEU A 94 13.12 -1.82 7.87
C LEU A 94 14.29 -2.00 6.89
N LYS A 95 15.49 -1.51 7.20
CA LYS A 95 16.67 -1.62 6.32
C LYS A 95 16.96 -3.06 5.88
N ALA A 96 16.82 -4.04 6.78
CA ALA A 96 17.02 -5.44 6.45
C ALA A 96 15.98 -5.93 5.41
N VAL A 97 14.73 -5.48 5.53
CA VAL A 97 13.65 -5.81 4.58
C VAL A 97 13.95 -5.24 3.20
N GLU A 98 14.46 -4.01 3.12
CA GLU A 98 14.88 -3.40 1.85
C GLU A 98 16.01 -4.17 1.17
N VAL A 99 17.04 -4.59 1.93
CA VAL A 99 18.15 -5.40 1.39
C VAL A 99 17.64 -6.75 0.86
N LEU A 100 16.76 -7.43 1.61
CA LEU A 100 16.13 -8.66 1.17
C LEU A 100 15.26 -8.43 -0.08
N GLY A 101 14.63 -7.27 -0.20
CA GLY A 101 13.87 -6.91 -1.39
C GLY A 101 14.73 -6.75 -2.64
N ILE A 102 15.88 -6.10 -2.52
CA ILE A 102 16.87 -6.03 -3.61
C ILE A 102 17.34 -7.44 -4.00
N GLN A 103 17.71 -8.27 -3.01
CA GLN A 103 18.17 -9.63 -3.28
C GLN A 103 17.11 -10.50 -3.95
N GLN A 104 15.84 -10.38 -3.53
CA GLN A 104 14.73 -11.12 -4.12
C GLN A 104 14.45 -10.68 -5.55
N ALA A 105 14.45 -9.36 -5.82
CA ALA A 105 14.30 -8.82 -7.17
C ALA A 105 15.38 -9.37 -8.13
N ARG A 106 16.63 -9.45 -7.66
CA ARG A 106 17.75 -10.07 -8.39
C ARG A 106 17.54 -11.57 -8.59
N GLY A 107 17.11 -12.29 -7.55
CA GLY A 107 16.84 -13.73 -7.61
C GLY A 107 15.73 -14.10 -8.59
N TRP A 108 14.75 -13.22 -8.78
CA TRP A 108 13.70 -13.35 -9.79
C TRP A 108 14.11 -12.84 -11.18
N ASN A 109 15.32 -12.28 -11.30
CA ASN A 109 15.88 -11.73 -12.54
C ASN A 109 14.92 -10.74 -13.22
N LEU A 110 14.34 -9.84 -12.41
CA LEU A 110 13.38 -8.84 -12.87
C LEU A 110 14.04 -7.74 -13.70
N ALA A 111 13.20 -7.04 -14.47
CA ALA A 111 13.59 -5.95 -15.36
C ALA A 111 14.32 -4.82 -14.64
N THR A 112 14.97 -3.94 -15.40
CA THR A 112 15.46 -2.65 -14.90
C THR A 112 14.33 -1.63 -14.81
N LEU A 113 14.56 -0.51 -14.09
CA LEU A 113 13.60 0.58 -13.99
C LEU A 113 13.19 1.09 -15.38
N ASN A 114 14.15 1.27 -16.29
CA ASN A 114 13.85 1.78 -17.63
C ASN A 114 13.15 0.76 -18.53
N GLU A 115 13.46 -0.53 -18.42
CA GLU A 115 12.72 -1.58 -19.13
C GLU A 115 11.25 -1.61 -18.69
N PHE A 116 11.01 -1.53 -17.38
CA PHE A 116 9.67 -1.47 -16.83
C PHE A 116 8.91 -0.21 -17.27
N ARG A 117 9.58 0.96 -17.25
CA ARG A 117 9.01 2.21 -17.78
C ARG A 117 8.62 2.09 -19.24
N LYS A 118 9.50 1.54 -20.09
CA LYS A 118 9.23 1.30 -21.52
C LYS A 118 8.02 0.39 -21.70
N PHE A 119 7.90 -0.68 -20.92
CA PHE A 119 6.74 -1.58 -20.96
C PHE A 119 5.40 -0.84 -20.72
N PHE A 120 5.39 0.12 -19.79
CA PHE A 120 4.22 0.95 -19.50
C PHE A 120 4.06 2.19 -20.40
N ASN A 121 4.86 2.32 -21.46
CA ASN A 121 4.92 3.48 -22.35
C ASN A 121 5.27 4.79 -21.61
N LEU A 122 6.10 4.70 -20.58
CA LEU A 122 6.68 5.85 -19.89
C LEU A 122 8.02 6.20 -20.53
N ALA A 123 8.37 7.50 -20.50
CA ALA A 123 9.66 7.96 -20.99
C ALA A 123 10.80 7.37 -20.13
N PRO A 124 11.78 6.65 -20.71
CA PRO A 124 12.92 6.17 -19.94
C PRO A 124 13.75 7.34 -19.42
N HIS A 125 14.32 7.16 -18.24
CA HIS A 125 15.25 8.11 -17.62
C HIS A 125 16.56 8.12 -18.41
N LYS A 126 17.01 9.29 -18.85
CA LYS A 126 18.24 9.48 -19.63
C LYS A 126 19.44 9.82 -18.76
N THR A 127 19.19 10.45 -17.62
CA THR A 127 20.20 10.81 -16.62
C THR A 127 19.78 10.35 -15.23
N PHE A 128 20.72 10.27 -14.28
CA PHE A 128 20.38 9.97 -12.88
C PHE A 128 19.55 11.07 -12.22
N ASN A 129 19.69 12.32 -12.68
CA ASN A 129 18.86 13.44 -12.22
C ASN A 129 17.40 13.31 -12.70
N ASP A 130 17.15 12.59 -13.80
CA ASP A 130 15.79 12.30 -14.27
C ASP A 130 15.07 11.34 -13.31
N ILE A 131 15.82 10.41 -12.69
CA ILE A 131 15.30 9.47 -11.67
C ILE A 131 14.97 10.23 -10.39
N ASN A 132 15.91 11.02 -9.90
CA ASN A 132 15.72 11.86 -8.72
C ASN A 132 16.54 13.16 -8.85
N PRO A 133 15.91 14.35 -8.78
CA PRO A 133 16.60 15.62 -8.94
C PRO A 133 17.45 16.02 -7.71
N ASP A 134 17.33 15.31 -6.58
CA ASP A 134 18.21 15.51 -5.44
C ASP A 134 19.65 15.11 -5.80
N GLN A 135 20.56 16.08 -5.73
CA GLN A 135 21.96 15.91 -6.13
C GLN A 135 22.66 14.81 -5.33
N TYR A 136 22.38 14.68 -4.03
CA TYR A 136 22.97 13.64 -3.20
C TYR A 136 22.51 12.25 -3.68
N ILE A 137 21.22 12.07 -3.93
CA ILE A 137 20.67 10.80 -4.41
C ILE A 137 21.19 10.46 -5.81
N ALA A 138 21.20 11.43 -6.73
CA ALA A 138 21.72 11.23 -8.07
C ALA A 138 23.22 10.89 -8.09
N ASP A 139 24.01 11.46 -7.18
CA ASP A 139 25.44 11.14 -7.06
C ASP A 139 25.67 9.75 -6.46
N GLN A 140 24.84 9.32 -5.50
CA GLN A 140 24.87 7.93 -5.03
C GLN A 140 24.52 6.95 -6.16
N LEU A 141 23.52 7.27 -6.99
CA LEU A 141 23.18 6.45 -8.16
C LEU A 141 24.34 6.29 -9.14
N LYS A 142 25.10 7.37 -9.40
CA LYS A 142 26.32 7.33 -10.24
C LYS A 142 27.42 6.45 -9.66
N GLN A 143 27.51 6.35 -8.33
CA GLN A 143 28.49 5.49 -7.67
C GLN A 143 28.11 4.01 -7.79
N PHE A 144 26.82 3.68 -7.72
CA PHE A 144 26.34 2.29 -7.77
C PHE A 144 26.11 1.76 -9.19
N TYR A 145 25.71 2.61 -10.13
CA TYR A 145 25.34 2.21 -11.48
C TYR A 145 26.12 3.01 -12.53
N ALA A 146 26.60 2.31 -13.56
CA ALA A 146 27.33 2.95 -14.66
C ALA A 146 26.42 3.76 -15.60
N HIS A 147 25.14 3.41 -15.71
CA HIS A 147 24.18 4.05 -16.60
C HIS A 147 22.75 3.96 -16.03
N PRO A 148 21.85 4.94 -16.26
CA PRO A 148 20.45 4.88 -15.80
C PRO A 148 19.67 3.64 -16.25
N ASP A 149 19.98 3.08 -17.42
CA ASP A 149 19.37 1.82 -17.88
C ASP A 149 19.73 0.61 -17.03
N HIS A 150 20.78 0.68 -16.20
CA HIS A 150 21.21 -0.41 -15.32
C HIS A 150 20.60 -0.34 -13.92
N VAL A 151 19.85 0.73 -13.60
CA VAL A 151 19.19 0.86 -12.30
C VAL A 151 18.12 -0.22 -12.18
N GLU A 152 18.30 -1.12 -11.22
CA GLU A 152 17.39 -2.23 -10.97
C GLU A 152 15.99 -1.74 -10.59
N LEU A 153 14.96 -2.56 -10.89
CA LEU A 153 13.58 -2.16 -10.65
C LEU A 153 13.31 -1.81 -9.18
N TYR A 154 13.62 -2.70 -8.23
CA TYR A 154 13.31 -2.45 -6.82
C TYR A 154 13.89 -1.14 -6.26
N PRO A 155 15.24 -0.94 -6.25
CA PRO A 155 15.81 0.31 -5.74
C PRO A 155 15.35 1.51 -6.58
N GLY A 156 15.21 1.35 -7.90
CA GLY A 156 14.70 2.39 -8.79
C GLY A 156 13.30 2.89 -8.40
N LEU A 157 12.38 1.99 -8.07
CA LEU A 157 11.02 2.34 -7.63
C LEU A 157 11.01 3.10 -6.29
N ILE A 158 11.89 2.75 -5.36
CA ILE A 158 11.94 3.39 -4.03
C ILE A 158 12.56 4.78 -4.10
N ILE A 159 13.58 4.97 -4.93
CA ILE A 159 14.32 6.25 -5.01
C ILE A 159 13.75 7.21 -6.04
N GLU A 160 12.97 6.75 -7.02
CA GLU A 160 12.40 7.61 -8.04
C GLU A 160 11.55 8.71 -7.39
N LYS A 161 11.73 9.94 -7.86
CA LYS A 161 11.07 11.11 -7.29
C LYS A 161 9.54 10.93 -7.26
N ALA A 162 8.98 11.00 -6.05
CA ALA A 162 7.56 11.06 -5.82
C ALA A 162 6.93 12.27 -6.53
N LYS A 163 5.69 12.12 -7.01
CA LYS A 163 4.92 13.22 -7.61
C LYS A 163 4.74 14.35 -6.59
N GLU A 164 4.70 15.57 -7.07
CA GLU A 164 4.29 16.71 -6.23
C GLU A 164 2.84 16.52 -5.78
N GLU A 165 2.58 16.87 -4.52
CA GLU A 165 1.23 16.80 -3.98
C GLU A 165 0.33 17.84 -4.66
N VAL A 166 -0.91 17.44 -4.95
CA VAL A 166 -1.93 18.33 -5.51
C VAL A 166 -3.07 18.40 -4.51
N VAL A 167 -3.45 19.62 -4.11
CA VAL A 167 -4.51 19.87 -3.13
C VAL A 167 -5.63 20.70 -3.79
N PRO A 168 -6.90 20.26 -3.71
CA PRO A 168 -7.38 19.01 -3.11
C PRO A 168 -7.00 17.77 -3.95
N GLY A 169 -6.67 16.64 -3.31
CA GLY A 169 -6.24 15.41 -4.00
C GLY A 169 -6.19 14.17 -3.10
N SER A 170 -5.98 12.98 -3.70
CA SER A 170 -6.23 11.67 -3.06
C SER A 170 -5.17 11.17 -2.07
N GLY A 171 -4.26 12.02 -1.57
CA GLY A 171 -3.18 11.66 -0.65
C GLY A 171 -2.08 10.72 -1.23
N LEU A 172 -2.41 9.85 -2.18
CA LEU A 172 -1.51 8.90 -2.83
C LEU A 172 -0.55 9.60 -3.82
N CYS A 173 0.56 10.10 -3.30
CA CYS A 173 1.58 10.84 -4.06
C CYS A 173 2.87 10.02 -4.26
N THR A 174 2.75 8.80 -4.80
CA THR A 174 3.92 8.00 -5.21
C THR A 174 4.53 8.49 -6.53
N ASN A 175 5.64 7.91 -7.02
CA ASN A 175 6.23 8.28 -8.31
C ASN A 175 5.36 7.83 -9.51
N PHE A 176 5.70 8.32 -10.71
CA PHE A 176 4.96 8.01 -11.94
C PHE A 176 5.01 6.53 -12.33
N THR A 177 6.15 5.86 -12.13
CA THR A 177 6.30 4.44 -12.47
C THR A 177 5.38 3.58 -11.61
N ILE A 178 5.39 3.80 -10.29
CA ILE A 178 4.52 3.11 -9.34
C ILE A 178 3.05 3.41 -9.66
N SER A 179 2.69 4.69 -9.82
CA SER A 179 1.32 5.11 -10.13
C SER A 179 0.76 4.43 -11.38
N ARG A 180 1.56 4.38 -12.45
CA ARG A 180 1.15 3.79 -13.73
C ARG A 180 0.99 2.28 -13.64
N GLY A 181 1.92 1.61 -12.97
CA GLY A 181 1.88 0.16 -12.76
C GLY A 181 0.66 -0.25 -11.94
N ILE A 182 0.41 0.40 -10.79
CA ILE A 182 -0.76 0.11 -9.95
C ILE A 182 -2.06 0.33 -10.70
N LEU A 183 -2.18 1.45 -11.43
CA LEU A 183 -3.42 1.74 -12.17
C LEU A 183 -3.68 0.68 -13.25
N SER A 184 -2.63 0.23 -13.95
CA SER A 184 -2.76 -0.84 -14.94
C SER A 184 -3.19 -2.16 -14.31
N ASP A 185 -2.64 -2.49 -13.15
CA ASP A 185 -2.98 -3.70 -12.44
C ASP A 185 -4.40 -3.65 -11.86
N ALA A 186 -4.81 -2.56 -11.20
CA ALA A 186 -6.17 -2.38 -10.69
C ALA A 186 -7.24 -2.60 -11.79
N VAL A 187 -6.96 -2.12 -13.00
CA VAL A 187 -7.81 -2.39 -14.18
C VAL A 187 -7.81 -3.88 -14.55
N ALA A 188 -6.65 -4.54 -14.51
CA ALA A 188 -6.54 -5.97 -14.75
C ALA A 188 -7.27 -6.81 -13.68
N LEU A 189 -7.15 -6.47 -12.40
CA LEU A 189 -7.83 -7.16 -11.30
C LEU A 189 -9.35 -7.12 -11.49
N VAL A 190 -9.91 -5.93 -11.71
CA VAL A 190 -11.35 -5.75 -11.88
C VAL A 190 -11.84 -6.40 -13.16
N ARG A 191 -11.15 -6.20 -14.29
CA ARG A 191 -11.61 -6.73 -15.59
C ARG A 191 -11.42 -8.23 -15.72
N GLY A 192 -10.36 -8.78 -15.14
CA GLY A 192 -10.01 -10.20 -15.22
C GLY A 192 -10.91 -11.08 -14.36
N ASP A 193 -11.55 -10.52 -13.34
CA ASP A 193 -12.44 -11.26 -12.46
C ASP A 193 -13.88 -11.31 -12.99
N ARG A 194 -14.45 -12.53 -13.09
CA ARG A 194 -15.84 -12.72 -13.46
C ARG A 194 -16.81 -12.10 -12.44
N PHE A 195 -16.47 -12.14 -11.15
CA PHE A 195 -17.32 -11.67 -10.06
C PHE A 195 -17.48 -10.16 -10.05
N TYR A 196 -16.51 -9.41 -10.60
CA TYR A 196 -16.61 -7.96 -10.80
C TYR A 196 -17.12 -7.59 -12.20
N THR A 197 -17.45 -8.55 -13.07
CA THR A 197 -17.73 -8.25 -14.48
C THR A 197 -18.92 -8.95 -15.11
N THR A 198 -18.87 -10.26 -15.37
CA THR A 198 -19.97 -11.00 -16.02
C THR A 198 -20.98 -11.50 -15.01
N ASP A 199 -20.51 -11.83 -13.82
CA ASP A 199 -21.31 -12.49 -12.79
C ASP A 199 -21.81 -11.51 -11.74
N TRP A 200 -21.40 -10.24 -11.81
CA TRP A 200 -21.90 -9.15 -10.96
C TRP A 200 -23.36 -8.80 -11.31
N THR A 201 -24.29 -9.63 -10.85
CA THR A 201 -25.73 -9.46 -11.10
C THR A 201 -26.54 -9.76 -9.84
N PRO A 202 -27.72 -9.12 -9.63
CA PRO A 202 -28.60 -9.41 -8.50
C PRO A 202 -29.03 -10.88 -8.41
N ARG A 203 -28.99 -11.63 -9.51
CA ARG A 203 -29.27 -13.08 -9.52
C ARG A 203 -28.19 -13.86 -8.78
N ASN A 204 -26.92 -13.50 -8.96
CA ASN A 204 -25.78 -14.23 -8.42
C ASN A 204 -25.40 -13.77 -7.00
N VAL A 205 -25.58 -12.48 -6.69
CA VAL A 205 -25.23 -11.89 -5.39
C VAL A 205 -26.43 -11.46 -4.58
N THR A 206 -27.65 -11.83 -4.94
CA THR A 206 -28.90 -11.30 -4.35
C THR A 206 -29.14 -9.81 -4.61
N SER A 207 -30.41 -9.41 -4.67
CA SER A 207 -30.75 -7.98 -4.77
C SER A 207 -30.39 -7.19 -3.53
N TRP A 208 -30.29 -7.85 -2.37
CA TRP A 208 -29.91 -7.19 -1.12
C TRP A 208 -28.43 -6.81 -1.15
N ASP A 209 -27.51 -7.77 -1.38
CA ASP A 209 -26.07 -7.44 -1.39
C ASP A 209 -25.72 -6.48 -2.52
N PHE A 210 -26.34 -6.65 -3.70
CA PHE A 210 -26.12 -5.75 -4.84
C PHE A 210 -26.41 -4.29 -4.50
N ASN A 211 -27.47 -4.02 -3.74
CA ASN A 211 -27.81 -2.68 -3.28
C ASN A 211 -26.95 -2.23 -2.10
N GLU A 212 -26.58 -3.17 -1.23
CA GLU A 212 -25.83 -2.89 -0.02
C GLU A 212 -24.42 -2.37 -0.34
N VAL A 213 -23.70 -3.02 -1.25
CA VAL A 213 -22.32 -2.61 -1.60
C VAL A 213 -22.26 -1.45 -2.61
N ASN A 214 -23.39 -1.08 -3.21
CA ASN A 214 -23.43 0.02 -4.17
C ASN A 214 -23.05 1.35 -3.51
N TYR A 215 -22.39 2.21 -4.27
CA TYR A 215 -22.04 3.56 -3.84
C TYR A 215 -23.19 4.54 -4.14
N GLY A 216 -23.14 5.70 -3.51
CA GLY A 216 -24.02 6.83 -3.81
C GLY A 216 -23.18 8.07 -4.11
N ASP A 217 -23.42 8.72 -5.24
CA ASP A 217 -22.60 9.84 -5.72
C ASP A 217 -22.66 11.08 -4.81
N SER A 218 -23.72 11.21 -4.01
CA SER A 218 -23.92 12.33 -3.08
C SER A 218 -23.21 12.20 -1.74
N ILE A 219 -22.58 11.04 -1.46
CA ILE A 219 -21.89 10.75 -0.20
C ILE A 219 -20.44 10.40 -0.51
N ASP A 220 -19.51 11.11 0.12
CA ASP A 220 -18.05 10.86 0.05
C ASP A 220 -17.52 10.65 -1.37
N PHE A 221 -18.07 11.35 -2.37
CA PHE A 221 -17.70 11.19 -3.79
C PHE A 221 -17.80 9.74 -4.30
N GLY A 222 -18.74 8.95 -3.75
CA GLY A 222 -18.94 7.54 -4.08
C GLY A 222 -18.06 6.57 -3.28
N CYS A 223 -17.24 7.04 -2.34
CA CYS A 223 -16.52 6.14 -1.43
C CYS A 223 -17.48 5.43 -0.46
N VAL A 224 -17.19 4.16 -0.13
CA VAL A 224 -18.08 3.30 0.69
C VAL A 224 -17.46 2.85 2.01
N PHE A 225 -16.25 3.30 2.34
CA PHE A 225 -15.53 2.88 3.56
C PHE A 225 -16.36 3.17 4.82
N TYR A 226 -17.08 4.29 4.86
CA TYR A 226 -17.94 4.68 5.98
C TYR A 226 -19.00 3.63 6.33
N LYS A 227 -19.53 2.90 5.34
CA LYS A 227 -20.52 1.84 5.57
C LYS A 227 -19.95 0.74 6.46
N LEU A 228 -18.67 0.38 6.27
CA LEU A 228 -18.00 -0.62 7.08
C LEU A 228 -17.88 -0.15 8.54
N VAL A 229 -17.41 1.08 8.75
CA VAL A 229 -17.18 1.63 10.10
C VAL A 229 -18.49 1.77 10.87
N LEU A 230 -19.51 2.38 10.24
CA LEU A 230 -20.82 2.59 10.87
C LEU A 230 -21.58 1.28 11.12
N ARG A 231 -21.30 0.22 10.35
CA ARG A 231 -21.87 -1.11 10.58
C ARG A 231 -21.14 -1.86 11.69
N ALA A 232 -19.81 -1.83 11.68
CA ALA A 232 -18.99 -2.53 12.66
C ALA A 232 -19.18 -1.93 14.06
N PHE A 233 -19.32 -0.60 14.16
CA PHE A 233 -19.39 0.11 15.43
C PHE A 233 -20.57 1.11 15.47
N PRO A 234 -21.83 0.61 15.41
CA PRO A 234 -23.02 1.44 15.22
C PRO A 234 -23.34 2.36 16.40
N HIS A 235 -22.74 2.11 17.57
CA HIS A 235 -22.93 2.88 18.79
C HIS A 235 -21.74 3.79 19.14
N HIS A 236 -20.64 3.70 18.38
CA HIS A 236 -19.39 4.42 18.68
C HIS A 236 -19.11 5.60 17.74
N PHE A 237 -19.78 5.64 16.58
CA PHE A 237 -19.69 6.74 15.63
C PHE A 237 -21.07 7.31 15.33
N LYS A 238 -21.17 8.65 15.33
CA LYS A 238 -22.33 9.34 14.77
C LYS A 238 -22.39 9.10 13.27
N GLN A 239 -23.59 9.12 12.70
CA GLN A 239 -23.81 8.93 11.26
C GLN A 239 -23.08 9.95 10.38
N ASN A 240 -22.70 11.12 10.91
CA ASN A 240 -21.93 12.16 10.21
C ASN A 240 -20.49 12.29 10.75
N SER A 241 -19.93 11.22 11.32
CA SER A 241 -18.59 11.22 11.88
C SER A 241 -17.51 11.31 10.79
N ILE A 242 -16.63 12.31 10.88
CA ILE A 242 -15.49 12.43 9.97
C ILE A 242 -14.55 11.21 10.05
N TYR A 243 -14.38 10.61 11.23
CA TYR A 243 -13.60 9.37 11.40
C TYR A 243 -14.16 8.18 10.63
N ALA A 244 -15.48 8.15 10.38
CA ALA A 244 -16.09 7.08 9.60
C ALA A 244 -16.04 7.39 8.09
N HIS A 245 -16.33 8.64 7.71
CA HIS A 245 -16.44 9.07 6.32
C HIS A 245 -15.10 9.30 5.63
N PHE A 246 -14.11 9.82 6.36
CA PHE A 246 -12.84 10.27 5.81
C PHE A 246 -11.61 9.72 6.55
N PRO A 247 -11.56 8.44 6.94
CA PRO A 247 -10.50 7.90 7.82
C PRO A 247 -9.09 7.95 7.24
N LEU A 248 -8.94 8.18 5.93
CA LEU A 248 -7.65 8.18 5.23
C LEU A 248 -7.19 9.58 4.78
N VAL A 249 -7.92 10.63 5.17
CA VAL A 249 -7.63 12.02 4.75
C VAL A 249 -7.71 13.03 5.90
N ILE A 250 -7.94 12.57 7.14
CA ILE A 250 -7.97 13.47 8.30
C ILE A 250 -6.55 14.04 8.51
N ARG A 251 -6.46 15.37 8.55
CA ARG A 251 -5.29 16.15 8.98
C ARG A 251 -5.76 17.17 10.00
#